data_AF-A0A1E3Y682-F1
#
_entry.id   AF-A0A1E3Y682-F1
#
_cell.length_a   1.000
_cell.length_b   1.000
_cell.length_c   1.000
_cell.angle_alpha   90.00
_cell.angle_beta   90.00
_cell.angle_gamma   90.00
#
_symmetry.space_group_name_H-M   'P 1'
#
loop_
_entity.id
_entity.type
_entity.pdbx_description
1 polymer ?
#
loop_
_entity_poly.entity_id
_entity_poly.type
_entity_poly.pdbx_seq_one_letter_code
_entity_poly.pdbx_strand_id
1 'polypeptide(L)'
;MRLNRLLPGRLTFAGAAFVWLMASLHGQESLPTRLLQADDLVHQGSFTIPAMRDASGDRLPCEYTQGVIAFNPAHESLFLVCHDWTQTVAEIRIPDLGGEATVLQPPTDALGGRLNQINPSDTNSKKIGGMHVAGDRLLLTAYSFYDGAGSAVASQFVRSVNLGEDDLQGPWRIGRENPAFYGGYMAPIPPEWQDALGGALLVGQCCLSVISRTSYGPSVSSVNPADLLAARTRASVTMLVGYPDARRALAPWESTGPLFNGTTIMRGVLLPAHTATVLFFGRHGMGKYCYGEAVDCGDPADSGKGTHAYPYEPHVWAYDAHDLAAVRRGRKRPWDLKPYATWRLPSAVRQAGIGGVTVDEATGRIFIAENHGDNVKPRIHVFRVRDVATP
;
A
#
# COMPACT_ATOMS: atom_id res chain seq x y z
N MET A 1 -91.64 38.01 -17.81
CA MET A 1 -90.30 37.52 -17.38
C MET A 1 -89.56 36.98 -18.60
N ARG A 2 -88.23 37.15 -18.69
CA ARG A 2 -87.46 37.00 -19.96
C ARG A 2 -86.63 35.71 -20.03
N LEU A 3 -86.67 35.11 -21.23
CA LEU A 3 -85.62 34.43 -22.03
C LEU A 3 -84.66 33.37 -21.43
N ASN A 4 -84.77 32.17 -22.03
CA ASN A 4 -83.73 31.39 -22.75
C ASN A 4 -82.36 31.01 -22.15
N ARG A 5 -82.17 29.68 -22.07
CA ARG A 5 -81.00 28.82 -22.46
C ARG A 5 -79.58 29.40 -22.45
N LEU A 6 -78.67 28.65 -21.78
CA LEU A 6 -77.25 28.48 -22.18
C LEU A 6 -76.66 27.15 -21.61
N LEU A 7 -75.69 26.58 -22.34
CA LEU A 7 -74.76 25.50 -21.96
C LEU A 7 -73.39 26.15 -21.60
N PRO A 8 -72.29 25.39 -21.39
CA PRO A 8 -71.98 24.37 -20.37
C PRO A 8 -70.75 24.78 -19.52
N GLY A 9 -70.27 23.93 -18.60
CA GLY A 9 -69.04 24.19 -17.82
C GLY A 9 -68.15 22.96 -17.59
N ARG A 10 -66.88 23.03 -18.03
CA ARG A 10 -65.83 22.04 -17.70
C ARG A 10 -65.16 22.42 -16.38
N LEU A 11 -64.85 21.44 -15.51
CA LEU A 11 -63.87 21.63 -14.43
C LEU A 11 -62.47 21.22 -14.90
N THR A 12 -61.49 22.05 -14.58
CA THR A 12 -60.06 21.76 -14.69
C THR A 12 -59.47 21.54 -13.29
N PHE A 13 -58.89 20.38 -13.04
CA PHE A 13 -58.02 20.17 -11.88
C PHE A 13 -56.56 20.48 -12.26
N ALA A 14 -55.92 21.37 -11.52
CA ALA A 14 -54.48 21.60 -11.59
C ALA A 14 -53.79 20.90 -10.42
N GLY A 15 -52.93 19.91 -10.72
CA GLY A 15 -52.12 19.24 -9.71
C GLY A 15 -50.78 19.94 -9.54
N ALA A 16 -50.44 20.33 -8.31
CA ALA A 16 -49.11 20.84 -7.96
C ALA A 16 -48.22 19.67 -7.49
N ALA A 17 -47.17 19.36 -8.26
CA ALA A 17 -46.17 18.38 -7.87
C ALA A 17 -45.11 19.02 -6.95
N PHE A 18 -45.11 18.67 -5.67
CA PHE A 18 -44.05 19.04 -4.74
C PHE A 18 -42.86 18.07 -4.90
N VAL A 19 -41.83 18.49 -5.63
CA VAL A 19 -40.55 17.77 -5.67
C VAL A 19 -39.73 18.19 -4.45
N TRP A 20 -39.58 17.27 -3.48
CA TRP A 20 -38.64 17.44 -2.38
C TRP A 20 -37.21 17.22 -2.88
N LEU A 21 -36.52 18.31 -3.20
CA LEU A 21 -35.08 18.27 -3.42
C LEU A 21 -34.38 18.18 -2.07
N MET A 22 -34.09 16.96 -1.60
CA MET A 22 -33.14 16.78 -0.49
C MET A 22 -31.73 17.10 -0.99
N ALA A 23 -31.37 18.37 -0.89
CA ALA A 23 -29.99 18.79 -0.97
C ALA A 23 -29.28 18.29 0.29
N SER A 24 -28.46 17.24 0.16
CA SER A 24 -27.55 16.83 1.22
C SER A 24 -26.55 17.96 1.49
N LEU A 25 -26.81 18.73 2.54
CA LEU A 25 -25.86 19.62 3.18
C LEU A 25 -24.75 18.76 3.82
N HIS A 26 -23.87 18.23 2.98
CA HIS A 26 -22.52 17.91 3.40
C HIS A 26 -21.88 19.25 3.76
N GLY A 27 -21.88 19.58 5.04
CA GLY A 27 -20.98 20.62 5.53
C GLY A 27 -19.57 20.25 5.09
N GLN A 28 -18.82 21.20 4.54
CA GLN A 28 -17.41 20.98 4.26
C GLN A 28 -16.68 20.85 5.59
N GLU A 29 -16.62 19.63 6.11
CA GLU A 29 -15.75 19.27 7.21
C GLU A 29 -14.33 19.57 6.76
N SER A 30 -13.62 20.40 7.53
CA SER A 30 -12.28 20.82 7.17
C SER A 30 -11.34 19.63 7.24
N LEU A 31 -10.59 19.39 6.16
CA LEU A 31 -9.55 18.36 6.09
C LEU A 31 -8.68 18.36 7.37
N PRO A 32 -8.35 17.19 7.95
CA PRO A 32 -7.51 17.10 9.14
C PRO A 32 -6.20 17.87 8.99
N THR A 33 -5.68 18.41 10.08
CA THR A 33 -4.45 19.21 10.12
C THR A 33 -3.35 18.62 11.00
N ARG A 34 -3.63 17.54 11.74
CA ARG A 34 -2.67 16.90 12.65
C ARG A 34 -1.56 16.19 11.86
N LEU A 35 -0.34 16.75 11.90
CA LEU A 35 0.87 16.09 11.42
C LEU A 35 1.49 15.21 12.52
N LEU A 36 1.50 13.90 12.29
CA LEU A 36 2.06 12.91 13.21
C LEU A 36 3.58 13.03 13.37
N GLN A 37 4.06 12.78 14.58
CA GLN A 37 5.47 12.66 14.94
C GLN A 37 5.80 11.22 15.34
N ALA A 38 7.08 10.92 15.58
CA ALA A 38 7.53 9.57 15.95
C ALA A 38 6.78 8.98 17.16
N ASP A 39 6.58 9.79 18.21
CA ASP A 39 5.89 9.38 19.44
C ASP A 39 4.38 9.13 19.27
N ASP A 40 3.76 9.60 18.18
CA ASP A 40 2.35 9.34 17.90
C ASP A 40 2.10 7.89 17.47
N LEU A 41 3.10 7.13 17.00
CA LEU A 41 2.94 5.74 16.59
C LEU A 41 3.22 4.78 17.75
N VAL A 42 2.19 4.45 18.52
CA VAL A 42 2.29 3.72 19.79
C VAL A 42 2.20 2.21 19.56
N HIS A 43 3.28 1.50 19.85
CA HIS A 43 3.33 0.03 19.83
C HIS A 43 2.43 -0.56 20.92
N GLN A 44 1.51 -1.44 20.54
CA GLN A 44 0.57 -2.11 21.44
C GLN A 44 1.08 -3.51 21.86
N GLY A 45 1.76 -4.21 20.95
CA GLY A 45 2.25 -5.57 21.15
C GLY A 45 2.60 -6.25 19.84
N SER A 46 2.88 -7.56 19.88
CA SER A 46 3.15 -8.35 18.67
C SER A 46 2.66 -9.79 18.82
N PHE A 47 2.52 -10.51 17.70
CA PHE A 47 2.24 -11.94 17.65
C PHE A 47 3.10 -12.64 16.60
N THR A 48 3.21 -13.97 16.68
CA THR A 48 3.93 -14.80 15.70
C THR A 48 2.99 -15.49 14.73
N ILE A 49 3.51 -15.94 13.59
CA ILE A 49 2.79 -16.79 12.65
C ILE A 49 3.11 -18.28 12.93
N PRO A 50 2.16 -19.20 12.69
CA PRO A 50 2.39 -20.63 12.87
C PRO A 50 3.34 -21.17 11.79
N ALA A 51 3.93 -22.34 12.04
CA ALA A 51 4.64 -23.07 11.01
C ALA A 51 3.66 -23.51 9.90
N MET A 52 3.92 -23.09 8.67
CA MET A 52 3.13 -23.46 7.48
C MET A 52 4.06 -24.02 6.40
N ARG A 53 3.52 -24.88 5.53
CA ARG A 53 4.18 -25.31 4.28
C ARG A 53 3.44 -24.73 3.10
N ASP A 54 4.16 -24.30 2.08
CA ASP A 54 3.53 -23.86 0.84
C ASP A 54 3.02 -25.03 -0.02
N ALA A 55 2.10 -24.69 -0.93
CA ALA A 55 1.46 -25.63 -1.84
C ALA A 55 2.18 -25.80 -3.19
N SER A 56 3.29 -25.08 -3.41
CA SER A 56 4.08 -25.16 -4.64
C SER A 56 4.92 -26.44 -4.75
N GLY A 57 5.39 -26.75 -5.96
CA GLY A 57 6.04 -28.03 -6.30
C GLY A 57 7.26 -28.39 -5.45
N ASP A 58 7.98 -27.39 -4.94
CA ASP A 58 8.96 -27.53 -3.87
C ASP A 58 8.35 -26.98 -2.57
N ARG A 59 8.01 -27.87 -1.63
CA ARG A 59 7.29 -27.55 -0.37
C ARG A 59 8.17 -26.78 0.63
N LEU A 60 8.45 -25.52 0.34
CA LEU A 60 9.18 -24.64 1.24
C LEU A 60 8.30 -24.25 2.44
N PRO A 61 8.89 -24.03 3.63
CA PRO A 61 8.15 -23.50 4.77
C PRO A 61 7.79 -22.02 4.52
N CYS A 62 6.76 -21.52 5.20
CA CYS A 62 6.41 -20.09 5.23
C CYS A 62 7.41 -19.32 6.13
N GLU A 63 8.65 -19.29 5.67
CA GLU A 63 9.85 -18.70 6.28
C GLU A 63 10.57 -17.87 5.21
N TYR A 64 11.61 -17.12 5.58
CA TYR A 64 12.30 -16.16 4.71
C TYR A 64 11.28 -15.28 3.98
N THR A 65 10.34 -14.73 4.75
CA THR A 65 9.09 -14.25 4.20
C THR A 65 9.27 -13.00 3.37
N GLN A 66 8.52 -12.91 2.29
CA GLN A 66 8.31 -11.66 1.58
C GLN A 66 7.62 -10.66 2.53
N GLY A 67 6.57 -11.11 3.24
CA GLY A 67 5.99 -10.41 4.39
C GLY A 67 4.96 -9.31 4.07
N VAL A 68 4.54 -9.14 2.82
CA VAL A 68 3.39 -8.29 2.46
C VAL A 68 2.13 -8.86 3.11
N ILE A 69 1.37 -7.97 3.74
CA ILE A 69 0.15 -8.28 4.48
C ILE A 69 -1.03 -7.41 4.03
N ALA A 70 -2.24 -7.93 4.18
CA ALA A 70 -3.48 -7.16 4.06
C ALA A 70 -4.51 -7.60 5.09
N PHE A 71 -5.16 -6.65 5.74
CA PHE A 71 -6.26 -6.92 6.68
C PHE A 71 -7.53 -7.34 5.93
N ASN A 72 -8.19 -8.39 6.42
CA ASN A 72 -9.51 -8.80 5.96
C ASN A 72 -10.54 -8.49 7.06
N PRO A 73 -11.39 -7.45 6.87
CA PRO A 73 -12.36 -7.05 7.89
C PRO A 73 -13.48 -8.07 8.11
N ALA A 74 -13.74 -8.98 7.16
CA ALA A 74 -14.81 -9.97 7.29
C ALA A 74 -14.48 -11.10 8.29
N HIS A 75 -13.19 -11.38 8.52
CA HIS A 75 -12.71 -12.49 9.35
C HIS A 75 -11.79 -12.04 10.51
N GLU A 76 -11.53 -10.74 10.66
CA GLU A 76 -10.50 -10.19 11.56
C GLU A 76 -9.15 -10.91 11.43
N SER A 77 -8.69 -11.02 10.19
CA SER A 77 -7.53 -11.82 9.79
C SER A 77 -6.55 -11.01 8.95
N LEU A 78 -5.37 -11.58 8.70
CA LEU A 78 -4.39 -11.07 7.76
C LEU A 78 -4.18 -12.07 6.62
N PHE A 79 -4.27 -11.60 5.37
CA PHE A 79 -3.55 -12.23 4.28
C PHE A 79 -2.05 -11.95 4.43
N LEU A 80 -1.21 -12.94 4.12
CA LEU A 80 0.25 -12.87 4.23
C LEU A 80 0.90 -13.56 3.02
N VAL A 81 1.81 -12.87 2.32
CA VAL A 81 2.73 -13.52 1.37
C VAL A 81 3.81 -14.27 2.17
N CYS A 82 3.90 -15.59 1.96
CA CYS A 82 4.87 -16.48 2.58
C CYS A 82 6.28 -16.25 2.03
N HIS A 83 6.92 -17.25 1.42
CA HIS A 83 8.36 -17.20 1.10
C HIS A 83 8.68 -16.19 -0.01
N ASP A 84 9.83 -15.50 0.09
CA ASP A 84 10.36 -14.57 -0.93
C ASP A 84 10.55 -15.18 -2.33
N TRP A 85 10.43 -16.51 -2.48
CA TRP A 85 10.65 -17.24 -3.73
C TRP A 85 9.34 -17.81 -4.30
N THR A 86 8.54 -18.51 -3.49
CA THR A 86 7.31 -19.19 -3.97
C THR A 86 6.10 -18.28 -4.04
N GLN A 87 6.10 -17.15 -3.31
CA GLN A 87 5.09 -16.08 -3.43
C GLN A 87 3.64 -16.54 -3.19
N THR A 88 3.46 -17.66 -2.48
CA THR A 88 2.14 -18.12 -2.04
C THR A 88 1.57 -17.20 -0.97
N VAL A 89 0.24 -17.07 -0.93
CA VAL A 89 -0.50 -16.28 0.06
C VAL A 89 -1.28 -17.22 0.97
N ALA A 90 -1.18 -17.00 2.27
CA ALA A 90 -2.04 -17.62 3.28
C ALA A 90 -2.98 -16.58 3.90
N GLU A 91 -4.04 -17.03 4.58
CA GLU A 91 -4.83 -16.21 5.49
C GLU A 91 -4.65 -16.73 6.92
N ILE A 92 -4.33 -15.85 7.86
CA ILE A 92 -4.13 -16.16 9.28
C ILE A 92 -5.05 -15.32 10.17
N ARG A 93 -5.73 -15.94 11.12
CA ARG A 93 -6.55 -15.25 12.13
C ARG A 93 -5.65 -14.57 13.15
N ILE A 94 -5.94 -13.30 13.44
CA ILE A 94 -5.20 -12.51 14.42
C ILE A 94 -5.46 -13.08 15.84
N PRO A 95 -4.42 -13.40 16.62
CA PRO A 95 -4.54 -13.84 18.00
C PRO A 95 -4.51 -12.65 18.98
N ASP A 96 -4.65 -12.93 20.27
CA ASP A 96 -4.27 -11.98 21.32
C ASP A 96 -2.77 -11.63 21.24
N LEU A 97 -2.42 -10.42 21.71
CA LEU A 97 -1.04 -9.94 21.73
C LEU A 97 -0.17 -10.87 22.59
N GLY A 98 0.96 -11.29 22.04
CA GLY A 98 1.85 -12.31 22.62
C GLY A 98 1.56 -13.75 22.16
N GLY A 99 0.42 -14.00 21.49
CA GLY A 99 0.05 -15.31 20.98
C GLY A 99 0.69 -15.69 19.64
N GLU A 100 0.31 -16.87 19.13
CA GLU A 100 0.58 -17.33 17.78
C GLU A 100 -0.73 -17.36 16.96
N ALA A 101 -0.67 -16.91 15.71
CA ALA A 101 -1.82 -16.88 14.82
C ALA A 101 -2.25 -18.30 14.40
N THR A 102 -3.48 -18.45 13.87
CA THR A 102 -3.96 -19.73 13.33
C THR A 102 -4.31 -19.61 11.86
N VAL A 103 -4.03 -20.64 11.07
CA VAL A 103 -4.30 -20.66 9.62
C VAL A 103 -5.80 -20.75 9.37
N LEU A 104 -6.33 -19.84 8.55
CA LEU A 104 -7.68 -19.89 7.99
C LEU A 104 -7.67 -20.45 6.56
N GLN A 105 -6.73 -19.98 5.75
CA GLN A 105 -6.48 -20.50 4.40
C GLN A 105 -5.00 -20.86 4.24
N PRO A 106 -4.67 -22.09 3.78
CA PRO A 106 -3.28 -22.52 3.61
C PRO A 106 -2.56 -21.71 2.51
N PRO A 107 -1.22 -21.65 2.52
CA PRO A 107 -0.48 -20.90 1.52
C PRO A 107 -0.73 -21.45 0.10
N THR A 108 -1.38 -20.65 -0.72
CA THR A 108 -1.85 -20.99 -2.07
C THR A 108 -1.21 -20.05 -3.11
N ASP A 109 -1.02 -20.48 -4.36
CA ASP A 109 -0.64 -19.56 -5.44
C ASP A 109 -1.80 -18.58 -5.70
N ALA A 110 -1.66 -17.36 -5.15
CA ALA A 110 -2.66 -16.32 -5.27
C ALA A 110 -2.84 -15.84 -6.71
N LEU A 111 -1.86 -16.08 -7.60
CA LEU A 111 -1.82 -15.56 -8.96
C LEU A 111 -1.97 -16.66 -10.02
N GLY A 112 -2.34 -17.88 -9.65
CA GLY A 112 -2.78 -18.93 -10.58
C GLY A 112 -1.81 -19.20 -11.74
N GLY A 113 -0.50 -19.25 -11.45
CA GLY A 113 0.58 -19.41 -12.42
C GLY A 113 0.88 -18.17 -13.28
N ARG A 114 0.13 -17.08 -13.13
CA ARG A 114 0.23 -15.88 -13.99
C ARG A 114 1.23 -14.83 -13.51
N LEU A 115 1.93 -15.06 -12.40
CA LEU A 115 2.92 -14.11 -11.85
C LEU A 115 3.99 -13.69 -12.90
N ASN A 116 4.45 -14.61 -13.75
CA ASN A 116 5.41 -14.28 -14.81
C ASN A 116 4.83 -13.42 -15.96
N GLN A 117 3.51 -13.35 -16.11
CA GLN A 117 2.85 -12.60 -17.18
C GLN A 117 2.94 -11.07 -16.99
N ILE A 118 3.38 -10.58 -15.83
CA ILE A 118 3.63 -9.14 -15.62
C ILE A 118 4.81 -8.61 -16.44
N ASN A 119 5.73 -9.49 -16.85
CA ASN A 119 6.86 -9.19 -17.72
C ASN A 119 7.32 -10.48 -18.43
N PRO A 120 6.59 -10.92 -19.48
CA PRO A 120 6.76 -12.24 -20.08
C PRO A 120 8.05 -12.41 -20.90
N SER A 121 8.77 -11.32 -21.19
CA SER A 121 10.04 -11.32 -21.92
C SER A 121 11.27 -11.46 -21.02
N ASP A 122 11.09 -11.52 -19.71
CA ASP A 122 12.16 -11.43 -18.71
C ASP A 122 12.11 -12.63 -17.76
N THR A 123 13.21 -13.33 -17.61
CA THR A 123 13.32 -14.57 -16.81
C THR A 123 13.65 -14.33 -15.34
N ASN A 124 13.95 -13.09 -14.94
CA ASN A 124 14.26 -12.76 -13.54
C ASN A 124 13.06 -13.01 -12.62
N SER A 125 13.32 -13.20 -11.33
CA SER A 125 12.26 -13.45 -10.34
C SER A 125 11.22 -12.32 -10.30
N LYS A 126 9.96 -12.70 -10.14
CA LYS A 126 8.81 -11.81 -9.98
C LYS A 126 8.26 -11.97 -8.57
N LYS A 127 7.69 -10.91 -8.00
CA LYS A 127 7.22 -10.91 -6.60
C LYS A 127 5.89 -10.20 -6.44
N ILE A 128 5.04 -10.67 -5.54
CA ILE A 128 3.88 -9.93 -5.05
C ILE A 128 4.40 -8.68 -4.33
N GLY A 129 3.78 -7.53 -4.56
CA GLY A 129 4.23 -6.22 -4.06
C GLY A 129 3.33 -5.61 -2.98
N GLY A 130 2.05 -5.97 -2.99
CA GLY A 130 1.02 -5.43 -2.10
C GLY A 130 -0.29 -6.19 -2.26
N MET A 131 -1.14 -6.10 -1.24
CA MET A 131 -2.47 -6.70 -1.20
C MET A 131 -3.45 -5.72 -0.53
N HIS A 132 -4.73 -5.78 -0.88
CA HIS A 132 -5.79 -5.00 -0.24
C HIS A 132 -7.13 -5.71 -0.41
N VAL A 133 -7.92 -5.81 0.66
CA VAL A 133 -9.25 -6.42 0.64
C VAL A 133 -10.29 -5.34 0.41
N ALA A 134 -11.10 -5.50 -0.64
CA ALA A 134 -12.19 -4.60 -0.99
C ALA A 134 -13.47 -5.41 -1.15
N GLY A 135 -14.23 -5.52 -0.04
CA GLY A 135 -15.40 -6.38 0.04
C GLY A 135 -15.01 -7.87 0.04
N ASP A 136 -15.61 -8.65 -0.86
CA ASP A 136 -15.31 -10.06 -1.11
C ASP A 136 -14.13 -10.29 -2.07
N ARG A 137 -13.45 -9.23 -2.52
CA ARG A 137 -12.33 -9.31 -3.47
C ARG A 137 -11.00 -8.95 -2.81
N LEU A 138 -9.98 -9.69 -3.18
CA LEU A 138 -8.57 -9.41 -2.92
C LEU A 138 -7.96 -8.75 -4.15
N LEU A 139 -7.56 -7.48 -4.03
CA LEU A 139 -6.65 -6.82 -4.97
C LEU A 139 -5.22 -7.24 -4.65
N LEU A 140 -4.43 -7.59 -5.67
CA LEU A 140 -2.99 -7.86 -5.52
C LEU A 140 -2.19 -7.07 -6.54
N THR A 141 -0.97 -6.71 -6.17
CA THR A 141 0.04 -6.18 -7.09
C THR A 141 1.24 -7.11 -7.19
N ALA A 142 1.95 -7.08 -8.31
CA ALA A 142 3.23 -7.75 -8.47
C ALA A 142 4.23 -6.91 -9.29
N TYR A 143 5.53 -7.20 -9.13
CA TYR A 143 6.63 -6.50 -9.78
C TYR A 143 7.75 -7.46 -10.22
N SER A 144 8.55 -7.01 -11.20
CA SER A 144 9.81 -7.68 -11.56
C SER A 144 10.89 -7.28 -10.55
N PHE A 145 11.50 -8.25 -9.86
CA PHE A 145 12.51 -7.98 -8.83
C PHE A 145 13.75 -7.30 -9.43
N TYR A 146 14.15 -7.74 -10.62
CA TYR A 146 15.14 -7.09 -11.47
C TYR A 146 14.57 -7.03 -12.89
N ASP A 147 14.66 -5.88 -13.56
CA ASP A 147 14.25 -5.72 -14.96
C ASP A 147 15.02 -4.53 -15.56
N GLY A 148 16.21 -4.83 -16.05
CA GLY A 148 17.14 -3.89 -16.70
C GLY A 148 16.67 -3.38 -18.06
N ALA A 149 15.72 -4.07 -18.70
CA ALA A 149 15.18 -3.69 -19.99
C ALA A 149 14.02 -2.67 -19.89
N GLY A 150 13.47 -2.46 -18.70
CA GLY A 150 12.26 -1.65 -18.53
C GLY A 150 10.97 -2.37 -18.96
N SER A 151 11.04 -3.68 -19.25
CA SER A 151 10.08 -4.38 -20.13
C SER A 151 8.75 -4.79 -19.48
N ALA A 152 8.61 -4.71 -18.15
CA ALA A 152 7.35 -5.04 -17.49
C ALA A 152 6.14 -4.31 -18.07
N VAL A 153 5.09 -5.07 -18.36
CA VAL A 153 3.90 -4.61 -19.09
C VAL A 153 2.74 -4.25 -18.18
N ALA A 154 2.60 -4.95 -17.06
CA ALA A 154 1.46 -4.92 -16.15
C ALA A 154 1.90 -5.12 -14.69
N SER A 155 0.97 -4.98 -13.74
CA SER A 155 1.26 -5.24 -12.32
C SER A 155 0.04 -5.57 -11.44
N GLN A 156 -1.19 -5.37 -11.91
CA GLN A 156 -2.40 -5.48 -11.07
C GLN A 156 -3.16 -6.79 -11.32
N PHE A 157 -3.75 -7.35 -10.26
CA PHE A 157 -4.61 -8.53 -10.25
C PHE A 157 -5.82 -8.33 -9.32
N VAL A 158 -6.90 -9.06 -9.56
CA VAL A 158 -8.04 -9.18 -8.63
C VAL A 158 -8.60 -10.59 -8.65
N ARG A 159 -8.97 -11.08 -7.47
CA ARG A 159 -9.65 -12.38 -7.27
C ARG A 159 -10.55 -12.34 -6.04
N SER A 160 -11.23 -13.42 -5.72
CA SER A 160 -11.96 -13.67 -4.48
C SER A 160 -11.01 -13.68 -3.29
N VAL A 161 -11.49 -13.25 -2.12
CA VAL A 161 -10.79 -13.48 -0.84
C VAL A 161 -10.69 -14.96 -0.48
N ASN A 162 -11.54 -15.82 -1.06
CA ASN A 162 -11.35 -17.28 -1.02
C ASN A 162 -10.27 -17.67 -2.05
N LEU A 163 -9.07 -18.01 -1.56
CA LEU A 163 -7.90 -18.40 -2.34
C LEU A 163 -8.08 -19.75 -3.06
N GLY A 164 -9.12 -20.52 -2.74
CA GLY A 164 -9.50 -21.72 -3.47
C GLY A 164 -10.26 -21.47 -4.78
N GLU A 165 -10.80 -20.27 -5.01
CA GLU A 165 -11.60 -19.95 -6.21
C GLU A 165 -10.74 -19.63 -7.44
N ASP A 166 -11.07 -20.18 -8.61
CA ASP A 166 -10.42 -19.85 -9.89
C ASP A 166 -11.13 -18.67 -10.60
N ASP A 167 -11.24 -17.51 -9.92
CA ASP A 167 -11.84 -16.29 -10.45
C ASP A 167 -10.81 -15.21 -10.85
N LEU A 168 -9.51 -15.56 -10.84
CA LEU A 168 -8.42 -14.60 -11.01
C LEU A 168 -8.49 -13.84 -12.35
N GLN A 169 -8.52 -12.52 -12.24
CA GLN A 169 -8.38 -11.59 -13.35
C GLN A 169 -7.02 -10.90 -13.31
N GLY A 170 -6.49 -10.62 -14.49
CA GLY A 170 -5.17 -10.03 -14.69
C GLY A 170 -4.08 -11.00 -15.16
N PRO A 171 -2.85 -10.50 -15.35
CA PRO A 171 -2.42 -9.15 -14.98
C PRO A 171 -2.94 -8.03 -15.90
N TRP A 172 -3.14 -6.83 -15.37
CA TRP A 172 -3.33 -5.62 -16.20
C TRP A 172 -2.45 -4.44 -15.76
N ARG A 173 -2.34 -3.45 -16.67
CA ARG A 173 -1.61 -2.20 -16.45
C ARG A 173 -2.55 -1.13 -15.91
N ILE A 174 -2.03 -0.33 -14.97
CA ILE A 174 -2.60 0.96 -14.58
C ILE A 174 -1.53 2.05 -14.69
N GLY A 175 -1.95 3.31 -14.77
CA GLY A 175 -1.04 4.44 -14.88
C GLY A 175 -0.25 4.50 -16.19
N ARG A 176 0.61 5.53 -16.30
CA ARG A 176 1.42 5.79 -17.50
C ARG A 176 2.87 5.35 -17.33
N GLU A 177 3.43 5.59 -16.14
CA GLU A 177 4.81 5.20 -15.80
C GLU A 177 5.02 3.68 -15.90
N ASN A 178 6.27 3.25 -15.76
CA ASN A 178 6.60 1.83 -15.68
C ASN A 178 5.77 1.13 -14.58
N PRO A 179 5.30 -0.12 -14.77
CA PRO A 179 4.53 -0.84 -13.74
C PRO A 179 5.21 -0.95 -12.37
N ALA A 180 6.54 -0.79 -12.31
CA ALA A 180 7.33 -0.68 -11.09
C ALA A 180 7.09 0.59 -10.23
N PHE A 181 6.20 1.50 -10.64
CA PHE A 181 5.62 2.55 -9.77
C PHE A 181 4.32 2.13 -9.07
N TYR A 182 3.69 1.03 -9.50
CA TYR A 182 2.36 0.60 -9.04
C TYR A 182 2.32 -0.87 -8.57
N GLY A 183 3.39 -1.63 -8.81
CA GLY A 183 3.54 -3.05 -8.43
C GLY A 183 3.96 -3.25 -6.97
N GLY A 184 3.38 -2.50 -6.03
CA GLY A 184 3.81 -2.48 -4.63
C GLY A 184 2.65 -2.30 -3.66
N TYR A 185 2.95 -1.69 -2.52
CA TYR A 185 2.02 -1.47 -1.41
C TYR A 185 0.73 -0.76 -1.84
N MET A 186 -0.33 -1.06 -1.10
CA MET A 186 -1.63 -0.44 -1.24
C MET A 186 -2.17 -0.06 0.15
N ALA A 187 -2.88 1.06 0.25
CA ALA A 187 -3.55 1.48 1.47
C ALA A 187 -4.84 2.25 1.15
N PRO A 188 -5.90 2.08 1.96
CA PRO A 188 -7.11 2.89 1.81
C PRO A 188 -6.82 4.36 2.08
N ILE A 189 -7.64 5.23 1.48
CA ILE A 189 -7.68 6.67 1.77
C ILE A 189 -8.89 6.92 2.68
N PRO A 190 -8.70 7.43 3.91
CA PRO A 190 -9.81 7.74 4.82
C PRO A 190 -10.85 8.65 4.16
N PRO A 191 -12.16 8.48 4.46
CA PRO A 191 -13.26 9.14 3.76
C PRO A 191 -13.08 10.65 3.56
N GLU A 192 -12.58 11.34 4.58
CA GLU A 192 -12.33 12.78 4.60
C GLU A 192 -11.27 13.24 3.58
N TRP A 193 -10.35 12.36 3.17
CA TRP A 193 -9.28 12.66 2.21
C TRP A 193 -9.61 12.27 0.75
N GLN A 194 -10.63 11.45 0.52
CA GLN A 194 -10.88 10.84 -0.80
C GLN A 194 -11.08 11.88 -1.92
N ASP A 195 -11.87 12.92 -1.66
CA ASP A 195 -12.13 14.01 -2.63
C ASP A 195 -10.87 14.86 -2.88
N ALA A 196 -10.10 15.13 -1.83
CA ALA A 196 -8.90 15.96 -1.90
C ALA A 196 -7.74 15.26 -2.64
N LEU A 197 -7.66 13.94 -2.53
CA LEU A 197 -6.66 13.10 -3.20
C LEU A 197 -7.17 12.50 -4.52
N GLY A 198 -8.48 12.54 -4.77
CA GLY A 198 -9.12 12.15 -6.03
C GLY A 198 -9.27 10.65 -6.25
N GLY A 199 -9.51 9.88 -5.19
CA GLY A 199 -9.67 8.43 -5.21
C GLY A 199 -9.78 7.86 -3.78
N ALA A 200 -9.95 6.54 -3.65
CA ALA A 200 -10.15 5.87 -2.36
C ALA A 200 -9.04 4.88 -1.99
N LEU A 201 -8.08 4.65 -2.88
CA LEU A 201 -6.94 3.75 -2.65
C LEU A 201 -5.65 4.43 -3.11
N LEU A 202 -4.63 4.39 -2.25
CA LEU A 202 -3.24 4.64 -2.62
C LEU A 202 -2.63 3.35 -3.17
N VAL A 203 -1.98 3.44 -4.33
CA VAL A 203 -1.16 2.36 -4.90
C VAL A 203 0.21 2.94 -5.24
N GLY A 204 1.27 2.27 -4.81
CA GLY A 204 2.63 2.78 -4.98
C GLY A 204 3.70 1.71 -4.93
N GLN A 205 4.91 2.06 -5.34
CA GLN A 205 6.09 1.21 -5.22
C GLN A 205 7.37 2.04 -5.30
N CYS A 206 8.43 1.58 -4.65
CA CYS A 206 9.81 2.01 -4.83
C CYS A 206 10.73 0.94 -4.21
N CYS A 207 11.93 1.22 -3.72
CA CYS A 207 13.03 1.64 -4.58
C CYS A 207 13.65 0.34 -5.15
N LEU A 208 13.10 -0.18 -6.24
CA LEU A 208 13.50 -1.48 -6.79
C LEU A 208 14.86 -1.43 -7.49
N SER A 209 15.49 -2.61 -7.65
CA SER A 209 16.69 -2.77 -8.45
C SER A 209 16.49 -2.24 -9.88
N VAL A 210 17.56 -1.65 -10.44
CA VAL A 210 17.47 -0.79 -11.63
C VAL A 210 16.61 0.45 -11.32
N ILE A 211 17.01 1.28 -10.37
CA ILE A 211 16.20 2.38 -9.83
C ILE A 211 15.56 3.32 -10.88
N SER A 212 16.15 3.46 -12.08
CA SER A 212 15.61 4.30 -13.17
C SER A 212 14.27 3.84 -13.75
N ARG A 213 13.83 2.59 -13.54
CA ARG A 213 12.47 2.11 -13.87
C ARG A 213 11.43 2.39 -12.78
N THR A 214 11.81 2.97 -11.64
CA THR A 214 10.92 3.24 -10.50
C THR A 214 11.26 4.60 -9.86
N SER A 215 10.86 4.83 -8.62
CA SER A 215 11.01 6.09 -7.91
C SER A 215 12.28 6.14 -7.05
N TYR A 216 13.05 7.23 -7.17
CA TYR A 216 14.17 7.63 -6.30
C TYR A 216 13.68 8.18 -4.95
N GLY A 217 12.95 7.34 -4.21
CA GLY A 217 12.22 7.71 -2.99
C GLY A 217 10.79 7.17 -3.00
N PRO A 218 9.97 7.48 -1.97
CA PRO A 218 8.59 7.05 -1.90
C PRO A 218 7.79 7.42 -3.15
N SER A 219 6.83 6.58 -3.54
CA SER A 219 5.82 6.98 -4.52
C SER A 219 4.43 6.45 -4.17
N VAL A 220 3.41 7.25 -4.42
CA VAL A 220 2.01 6.78 -4.46
C VAL A 220 1.24 7.53 -5.53
N SER A 221 0.30 6.81 -6.10
CA SER A 221 -0.78 7.38 -6.89
C SER A 221 -2.12 7.06 -6.24
N SER A 222 -3.07 7.99 -6.36
CA SER A 222 -4.46 7.75 -6.01
C SER A 222 -5.20 7.09 -7.18
N VAL A 223 -6.07 6.14 -6.88
CA VAL A 223 -6.96 5.43 -7.82
C VAL A 223 -8.31 5.16 -7.16
N ASN A 224 -9.35 4.98 -7.97
CA ASN A 224 -10.63 4.44 -7.48
C ASN A 224 -10.57 2.90 -7.48
N PRO A 225 -10.75 2.21 -6.34
CA PRO A 225 -10.71 0.75 -6.28
C PRO A 225 -11.77 0.09 -7.18
N ALA A 226 -12.89 0.75 -7.47
CA ALA A 226 -13.89 0.24 -8.43
C ALA A 226 -13.33 0.07 -9.86
N ASP A 227 -12.33 0.87 -10.27
CA ASP A 227 -11.66 0.66 -11.55
C ASP A 227 -10.78 -0.60 -11.53
N LEU A 228 -10.18 -0.93 -10.37
CA LEU A 228 -9.35 -2.12 -10.19
C LEU A 228 -10.20 -3.40 -10.07
N LEU A 229 -11.30 -3.34 -9.30
CA LEU A 229 -12.27 -4.42 -9.15
C LEU A 229 -12.92 -4.81 -10.49
N ALA A 230 -13.08 -3.83 -11.40
CA ALA A 230 -13.56 -4.02 -12.76
C ALA A 230 -12.43 -4.27 -13.80
N ALA A 231 -11.20 -4.58 -13.33
CA ALA A 231 -10.02 -4.87 -14.14
C ALA A 231 -9.74 -3.86 -15.29
N ARG A 232 -10.00 -2.57 -15.05
CA ARG A 232 -9.92 -1.53 -16.10
C ARG A 232 -8.48 -1.16 -16.41
N THR A 233 -8.03 -1.52 -17.62
CA THR A 233 -6.72 -1.15 -18.21
C THR A 233 -6.49 0.36 -18.38
N ARG A 234 -7.53 1.18 -18.18
CA ARG A 234 -7.50 2.65 -18.21
C ARG A 234 -7.96 3.30 -16.90
N ALA A 235 -7.79 2.61 -15.76
CA ALA A 235 -8.05 3.16 -14.44
C ALA A 235 -7.46 4.57 -14.30
N SER A 236 -8.22 5.51 -13.73
CA SER A 236 -7.74 6.88 -13.55
C SER A 236 -6.74 6.92 -12.39
N VAL A 237 -5.45 6.98 -12.71
CA VAL A 237 -4.36 6.97 -11.74
C VAL A 237 -3.67 8.33 -11.72
N THR A 238 -3.68 9.00 -10.57
CA THR A 238 -3.00 10.29 -10.38
C THR A 238 -1.81 10.14 -9.44
N MET A 239 -0.59 10.31 -9.94
CA MET A 239 0.60 10.35 -9.08
C MET A 239 0.54 11.56 -8.16
N LEU A 240 0.65 11.31 -6.85
CA LEU A 240 0.59 12.34 -5.81
C LEU A 240 1.99 12.67 -5.27
N VAL A 241 2.86 11.66 -5.16
CA VAL A 241 4.30 11.80 -4.90
C VAL A 241 5.05 10.72 -5.66
N GLY A 242 6.25 11.05 -6.13
CA GLY A 242 7.14 10.12 -6.82
C GLY A 242 8.29 10.85 -7.51
N TYR A 243 9.43 10.18 -7.61
CA TYR A 243 10.69 10.77 -8.08
C TYR A 243 11.26 9.96 -9.27
N PRO A 244 10.69 10.08 -10.48
CA PRO A 244 11.23 9.42 -11.68
C PRO A 244 12.68 9.82 -11.97
N ASP A 245 13.35 9.04 -12.82
CA ASP A 245 14.78 9.19 -13.14
C ASP A 245 15.21 10.63 -13.53
N ALA A 246 14.36 11.34 -14.28
CA ALA A 246 14.60 12.73 -14.69
C ALA A 246 14.29 13.79 -13.60
N ARG A 247 13.95 13.37 -12.38
CA ARG A 247 13.33 14.16 -11.29
C ARG A 247 13.80 13.72 -9.89
N ARG A 248 15.11 13.51 -9.71
CA ARG A 248 15.76 13.02 -8.47
C ARG A 248 15.89 14.11 -7.38
N ALA A 249 14.80 14.79 -7.04
CA ALA A 249 14.79 15.98 -6.18
C ALA A 249 14.86 15.71 -4.66
N LEU A 250 14.64 14.45 -4.24
CA LEU A 250 14.62 14.06 -2.83
C LEU A 250 16.05 14.05 -2.24
N ALA A 251 16.91 13.16 -2.76
CA ALA A 251 18.35 13.08 -2.44
C ALA A 251 19.13 12.37 -3.58
N PRO A 252 20.46 12.55 -3.67
CA PRO A 252 21.32 11.71 -4.51
C PRO A 252 21.27 10.23 -4.10
N TRP A 253 21.61 9.34 -5.03
CA TRP A 253 21.72 7.89 -4.79
C TRP A 253 22.75 7.56 -3.68
N GLU A 254 23.88 8.27 -3.68
CA GLU A 254 25.03 8.12 -2.76
C GLU A 254 24.87 8.90 -1.43
N SER A 255 23.64 9.35 -1.12
CA SER A 255 23.34 10.12 0.08
C SER A 255 23.55 9.31 1.37
N THR A 256 24.07 9.96 2.41
CA THR A 256 24.08 9.45 3.79
C THR A 256 23.01 10.10 4.68
N GLY A 257 22.15 10.95 4.09
CA GLY A 257 21.03 11.60 4.78
C GLY A 257 19.75 10.76 4.75
N PRO A 258 18.85 10.93 5.74
CA PRO A 258 17.73 10.01 6.03
C PRO A 258 16.60 10.01 4.99
N LEU A 259 16.64 10.92 4.00
CA LEU A 259 15.55 11.09 3.05
C LEU A 259 15.46 9.95 2.03
N PHE A 260 16.62 9.53 1.51
CA PHE A 260 16.75 8.49 0.49
C PHE A 260 18.24 8.22 0.21
N ASN A 261 18.57 6.97 -0.12
CA ASN A 261 19.81 6.52 -0.73
C ASN A 261 19.64 5.15 -1.39
N GLY A 262 20.67 4.63 -2.06
CA GLY A 262 20.62 3.37 -2.80
C GLY A 262 20.28 2.10 -2.02
N THR A 263 20.29 2.14 -0.67
CA THR A 263 19.90 1.00 0.19
C THR A 263 18.47 1.07 0.73
N THR A 264 17.76 2.14 0.38
CA THR A 264 16.39 2.39 0.83
C THR A 264 15.44 1.38 0.18
N ILE A 265 14.58 0.75 0.97
CA ILE A 265 13.52 -0.15 0.49
C ILE A 265 12.25 0.25 1.22
N MET A 266 11.12 0.43 0.52
CA MET A 266 9.83 0.72 1.16
C MET A 266 8.82 -0.36 0.80
N ARG A 267 8.03 -0.79 1.78
CA ARG A 267 7.14 -1.95 1.69
C ARG A 267 5.73 -1.71 2.25
N GLY A 268 5.49 -0.54 2.83
CA GLY A 268 4.17 -0.14 3.31
C GLY A 268 3.92 1.36 3.12
N VAL A 269 2.65 1.70 2.97
CA VAL A 269 2.16 3.08 3.06
C VAL A 269 0.90 3.10 3.93
N LEU A 270 0.59 4.22 4.56
CA LEU A 270 -0.63 4.43 5.34
C LEU A 270 -0.99 5.91 5.36
N LEU A 271 -2.29 6.22 5.33
CA LEU A 271 -2.83 7.52 5.74
C LEU A 271 -3.82 7.27 6.89
N PRO A 272 -3.43 7.46 8.16
CA PRO A 272 -4.32 7.21 9.28
C PRO A 272 -5.49 8.20 9.29
N ALA A 273 -6.70 7.71 9.57
CA ALA A 273 -7.90 8.53 9.70
C ALA A 273 -7.72 9.65 10.74
N HIS A 274 -8.35 10.80 10.48
CA HIS A 274 -8.28 12.01 11.29
C HIS A 274 -6.87 12.64 11.41
N THR A 275 -5.95 12.29 10.51
CA THR A 275 -4.59 12.86 10.45
C THR A 275 -4.29 13.47 9.08
N ALA A 276 -3.25 14.30 9.02
CA ALA A 276 -2.74 14.92 7.79
C ALA A 276 -1.45 14.25 7.31
N THR A 277 -1.17 13.00 7.70
CA THR A 277 0.13 12.37 7.45
C THR A 277 0.02 11.11 6.61
N VAL A 278 0.66 11.12 5.45
CA VAL A 278 0.99 9.88 4.72
C VAL A 278 2.32 9.35 5.23
N LEU A 279 2.30 8.16 5.82
CA LEU A 279 3.46 7.44 6.33
C LEU A 279 3.89 6.38 5.33
N PHE A 280 5.18 6.32 5.02
CA PHE A 280 5.81 5.20 4.30
C PHE A 280 6.71 4.43 5.26
N PHE A 281 6.79 3.10 5.10
CA PHE A 281 7.51 2.21 6.00
C PHE A 281 8.48 1.31 5.24
N GLY A 282 9.66 1.06 5.80
CA GLY A 282 10.70 0.32 5.10
C GLY A 282 12.02 0.14 5.85
N ARG A 283 13.07 -0.15 5.07
CA ARG A 283 14.48 -0.21 5.48
C ARG A 283 15.20 1.03 4.97
N HIS A 284 16.05 1.63 5.80
CA HIS A 284 17.02 2.63 5.35
C HIS A 284 18.40 2.35 5.93
N GLY A 285 19.46 2.62 5.17
CA GLY A 285 20.85 2.52 5.63
C GLY A 285 21.37 3.88 6.05
N MET A 286 21.81 3.98 7.30
CA MET A 286 22.26 5.22 7.96
C MET A 286 23.78 5.44 7.83
N GLY A 287 24.50 4.46 7.26
CA GLY A 287 25.95 4.50 7.08
C GLY A 287 26.41 5.14 5.78
N LYS A 288 27.67 4.86 5.43
CA LYS A 288 28.31 5.29 4.18
C LYS A 288 28.06 4.26 3.06
N TYR A 289 27.59 4.72 1.91
CA TYR A 289 27.64 4.02 0.62
C TYR A 289 28.98 4.29 -0.08
N CYS A 290 29.68 3.39 -0.78
CA CYS A 290 29.63 1.93 -1.02
C CYS A 290 28.57 1.24 -1.92
N TYR A 291 29.08 0.74 -3.06
CA TYR A 291 28.56 -0.36 -3.88
C TYR A 291 29.70 -1.37 -4.09
N GLY A 292 29.48 -2.67 -3.87
CA GLY A 292 30.56 -3.66 -3.93
C GLY A 292 30.17 -5.04 -3.41
N GLU A 293 31.17 -5.82 -3.00
CA GLU A 293 30.96 -6.99 -2.14
C GLU A 293 30.78 -6.51 -0.69
N ALA A 294 29.98 -7.23 0.10
CA ALA A 294 29.73 -6.93 1.52
C ALA A 294 31.01 -6.69 2.34
N VAL A 295 32.05 -7.50 2.11
CA VAL A 295 33.34 -7.40 2.83
C VAL A 295 34.10 -6.11 2.50
N ASP A 296 34.08 -5.66 1.24
CA ASP A 296 34.71 -4.41 0.81
C ASP A 296 33.95 -3.19 1.33
N CYS A 297 32.63 -3.33 1.51
CA CYS A 297 31.76 -2.31 2.10
C CYS A 297 31.70 -2.33 3.63
N GLY A 298 32.31 -3.32 4.29
CA GLY A 298 32.25 -3.47 5.74
C GLY A 298 30.83 -3.71 6.27
N ASP A 299 29.99 -4.42 5.52
CA ASP A 299 28.60 -4.71 5.87
C ASP A 299 28.48 -6.12 6.50
N PRO A 300 28.26 -6.23 7.83
CA PRO A 300 28.06 -7.51 8.49
C PRO A 300 26.60 -8.02 8.43
N ALA A 301 25.66 -7.22 7.92
CA ALA A 301 24.23 -7.51 7.97
C ALA A 301 23.64 -7.93 6.61
N ASP A 302 24.32 -7.62 5.51
CA ASP A 302 23.93 -8.01 4.16
C ASP A 302 25.15 -8.59 3.42
N SER A 303 25.15 -9.90 3.19
CA SER A 303 26.25 -10.61 2.52
C SER A 303 26.15 -10.59 0.99
N GLY A 304 25.13 -9.93 0.42
CA GLY A 304 24.97 -9.81 -1.03
C GLY A 304 26.04 -8.91 -1.66
N LYS A 305 26.18 -9.00 -2.98
CA LYS A 305 26.86 -7.98 -3.78
C LYS A 305 25.84 -6.92 -4.19
N GLY A 306 26.08 -5.65 -3.87
CA GLY A 306 25.16 -4.59 -4.26
C GLY A 306 25.44 -3.26 -3.58
N THR A 307 24.37 -2.56 -3.22
CA THR A 307 24.39 -1.29 -2.48
C THR A 307 24.45 -1.55 -0.98
N HIS A 308 25.40 -0.92 -0.28
CA HIS A 308 25.57 -1.09 1.17
C HIS A 308 25.62 0.27 1.88
N ALA A 309 25.03 0.36 3.07
CA ALA A 309 25.06 1.56 3.92
C ALA A 309 24.76 1.20 5.38
N TYR A 310 25.37 0.10 5.86
CA TYR A 310 25.25 -0.36 7.24
C TYR A 310 25.68 0.74 8.24
N PRO A 311 24.94 0.97 9.35
CA PRO A 311 23.84 0.16 9.87
C PRO A 311 22.49 0.46 9.22
N TYR A 312 21.63 -0.56 9.20
CA TYR A 312 20.26 -0.47 8.69
C TYR A 312 19.24 -0.31 9.81
N GLU A 313 18.11 0.32 9.50
CA GLU A 313 17.01 0.47 10.44
C GLU A 313 15.61 0.39 9.82
N PRO A 314 14.60 -0.03 10.61
CA PRO A 314 13.20 0.07 10.22
C PRO A 314 12.80 1.55 10.27
N HIS A 315 12.58 2.14 9.11
CA HIS A 315 12.51 3.60 8.91
C HIS A 315 11.14 4.02 8.39
N VAL A 316 10.74 5.25 8.75
CA VAL A 316 9.46 5.87 8.42
C VAL A 316 9.70 7.23 7.76
N TRP A 317 8.99 7.49 6.67
CA TRP A 317 8.97 8.80 6.00
C TRP A 317 7.56 9.39 6.08
N ALA A 318 7.44 10.61 6.62
CA ALA A 318 6.15 11.26 6.85
C ALA A 318 5.96 12.48 5.93
N TYR A 319 4.91 12.43 5.10
CA TYR A 319 4.52 13.48 4.17
C TYR A 319 3.21 14.13 4.58
N ASP A 320 3.07 15.42 4.32
CA ASP A 320 1.83 16.16 4.54
C ASP A 320 0.81 15.80 3.43
N ALA A 321 -0.37 15.31 3.83
CA ALA A 321 -1.46 14.97 2.93
C ALA A 321 -2.03 16.20 2.19
N HIS A 322 -1.93 17.41 2.77
CA HIS A 322 -2.28 18.67 2.09
C HIS A 322 -1.39 18.94 0.88
N ASP A 323 -0.12 18.51 0.93
CA ASP A 323 0.82 18.63 -0.16
C ASP A 323 0.49 17.66 -1.31
N LEU A 324 0.11 16.42 -0.99
CA LEU A 324 -0.41 15.47 -1.98
C LEU A 324 -1.71 16.00 -2.61
N ALA A 325 -2.62 16.57 -1.82
CA ALA A 325 -3.81 17.24 -2.34
C ALA A 325 -3.47 18.50 -3.16
N ALA A 326 -2.38 19.22 -2.85
CA ALA A 326 -1.88 20.32 -3.68
C ALA A 326 -1.36 19.83 -5.04
N VAL A 327 -0.71 18.65 -5.10
CA VAL A 327 -0.36 17.98 -6.36
C VAL A 327 -1.61 17.60 -7.15
N ARG A 328 -2.62 16.98 -6.51
CA ARG A 328 -3.90 16.62 -7.16
C ARG A 328 -4.62 17.83 -7.77
N ARG A 329 -4.44 19.01 -7.17
CA ARG A 329 -4.98 20.31 -7.64
C ARG A 329 -4.04 21.08 -8.60
N GLY A 330 -2.92 20.48 -9.02
CA GLY A 330 -1.96 21.10 -9.95
C GLY A 330 -1.15 22.26 -9.38
N ARG A 331 -1.12 22.44 -8.05
CA ARG A 331 -0.38 23.53 -7.37
C ARG A 331 1.07 23.17 -7.01
N LYS A 332 1.38 21.88 -6.94
CA LYS A 332 2.72 21.29 -6.76
C LYS A 332 2.91 20.17 -7.79
N ARG A 333 4.15 19.78 -8.09
CA ARG A 333 4.44 18.58 -8.91
C ARG A 333 4.80 17.40 -7.98
N PRO A 334 4.55 16.13 -8.37
CA PRO A 334 4.75 14.98 -7.46
C PRO A 334 6.17 14.86 -6.89
N TRP A 335 7.17 15.28 -7.67
CA TRP A 335 8.59 15.25 -7.31
C TRP A 335 9.09 16.49 -6.56
N ASP A 336 8.27 17.55 -6.39
CA ASP A 336 8.66 18.73 -5.61
C ASP A 336 8.48 18.51 -4.10
N LEU A 337 7.75 17.46 -3.70
CA LEU A 337 7.45 17.11 -2.32
C LEU A 337 8.69 16.54 -1.61
N LYS A 338 8.74 16.68 -0.29
CA LYS A 338 9.70 16.05 0.62
C LYS A 338 8.95 15.63 1.89
N PRO A 339 9.42 14.61 2.63
CA PRO A 339 8.85 14.34 3.94
C PRO A 339 9.14 15.52 4.87
N TYR A 340 8.18 15.88 5.73
CA TYR A 340 8.41 16.91 6.75
C TYR A 340 9.23 16.37 7.93
N ALA A 341 9.19 15.04 8.14
CA ALA A 341 9.95 14.33 9.14
C ALA A 341 10.22 12.89 8.70
N THR A 342 11.27 12.30 9.25
CA THR A 342 11.59 10.88 9.12
C THR A 342 12.04 10.34 10.49
N TRP A 343 11.79 9.07 10.78
CA TRP A 343 12.17 8.46 12.06
C TRP A 343 12.30 6.94 11.98
N ARG A 344 13.00 6.37 12.96
CA ARG A 344 13.03 4.92 13.19
C ARG A 344 11.74 4.45 13.87
N LEU A 345 11.22 3.28 13.49
CA LEU A 345 10.16 2.61 14.28
C LEU A 345 10.62 2.33 15.72
N PRO A 346 9.69 2.28 16.71
CA PRO A 346 10.03 1.98 18.10
C PRO A 346 10.83 0.70 18.28
N SER A 347 11.71 0.67 19.29
CA SER A 347 12.73 -0.37 19.53
C SER A 347 12.20 -1.81 19.71
N ALA A 348 10.89 -1.99 19.85
CA ALA A 348 10.24 -3.30 19.76
C ALA A 348 10.45 -3.95 18.37
N VAL A 349 10.52 -3.13 17.30
CA VAL A 349 10.94 -3.54 15.95
C VAL A 349 12.46 -3.43 15.88
N ARG A 350 13.11 -4.59 15.89
CA ARG A 350 14.56 -4.75 16.01
C ARG A 350 15.22 -4.88 14.64
N GLN A 351 14.61 -5.65 13.74
CA GLN A 351 15.09 -5.85 12.38
C GLN A 351 14.74 -4.66 11.49
N ALA A 352 15.58 -4.40 10.49
CA ALA A 352 15.31 -3.39 9.47
C ALA A 352 14.37 -3.88 8.35
N GLY A 353 14.16 -5.19 8.25
CA GLY A 353 13.33 -5.80 7.20
C GLY A 353 11.84 -5.67 7.47
N ILE A 354 11.23 -4.56 7.03
CA ILE A 354 9.76 -4.44 6.99
C ILE A 354 9.24 -5.19 5.77
N GLY A 355 8.33 -6.16 5.96
CA GLY A 355 7.72 -6.94 4.88
C GLY A 355 6.48 -6.26 4.26
N GLY A 356 5.67 -5.60 5.09
CA GLY A 356 4.44 -4.95 4.68
C GLY A 356 3.74 -4.24 5.84
N VAL A 357 2.80 -3.36 5.50
CA VAL A 357 1.95 -2.63 6.46
C VAL A 357 0.51 -2.64 5.98
N THR A 358 -0.43 -2.81 6.90
CA THR A 358 -1.88 -2.72 6.63
C THR A 358 -2.62 -2.17 7.85
N VAL A 359 -3.89 -1.82 7.71
CA VAL A 359 -4.70 -1.19 8.76
C VAL A 359 -6.09 -1.82 8.81
N ASP A 360 -6.59 -2.00 10.04
CA ASP A 360 -8.00 -2.18 10.31
C ASP A 360 -8.62 -0.79 10.52
N GLU A 361 -9.28 -0.28 9.49
CA GLU A 361 -9.88 1.06 9.48
C GLU A 361 -10.98 1.23 10.54
N ALA A 362 -11.67 0.16 10.93
CA ALA A 362 -12.76 0.22 11.90
C ALA A 362 -12.26 0.41 13.33
N THR A 363 -11.04 -0.04 13.65
CA THR A 363 -10.48 0.06 15.01
C THR A 363 -9.21 0.90 15.11
N GLY A 364 -8.61 1.30 14.00
CA GLY A 364 -7.32 2.01 13.95
C GLY A 364 -6.10 1.14 14.29
N ARG A 365 -6.24 -0.21 14.35
CA ARG A 365 -5.10 -1.13 14.51
C ARG A 365 -4.26 -1.11 13.23
N ILE A 366 -2.98 -0.77 13.37
CA ILE A 366 -1.99 -0.79 12.29
C ILE A 366 -1.13 -2.04 12.48
N PHE A 367 -1.04 -2.89 11.47
CA PHE A 367 -0.23 -4.10 11.48
C PHE A 367 1.04 -3.88 10.65
N ILE A 368 2.20 -4.22 11.21
CA ILE A 368 3.51 -4.11 10.54
C ILE A 368 4.21 -5.47 10.64
N ALA A 369 4.60 -6.04 9.49
CA ALA A 369 5.39 -7.27 9.44
C ALA A 369 6.89 -6.97 9.58
N GLU A 370 7.52 -7.43 10.66
CA GLU A 370 8.97 -7.48 10.86
C GLU A 370 9.49 -8.84 10.32
N ASN A 371 10.02 -8.86 9.10
CA ASN A 371 10.70 -10.05 8.57
C ASN A 371 11.93 -10.37 9.45
N HIS A 372 12.15 -11.66 9.74
CA HIS A 372 13.15 -12.13 10.71
C HIS A 372 12.93 -11.67 12.17
N GLY A 373 11.73 -11.18 12.50
CA GLY A 373 11.32 -10.88 13.88
C GLY A 373 11.06 -12.11 14.76
N ASP A 374 10.95 -13.30 14.13
CA ASP A 374 10.81 -14.60 14.75
C ASP A 374 11.72 -15.65 14.06
N ASN A 375 13.05 -15.46 14.22
CA ASN A 375 14.11 -16.22 13.53
C ASN A 375 14.08 -16.06 12.00
N VAL A 376 13.50 -17.02 11.29
CA VAL A 376 13.30 -17.00 9.83
C VAL A 376 11.86 -16.65 9.44
N LYS A 377 10.94 -16.63 10.41
CA LYS A 377 9.55 -16.17 10.25
C LYS A 377 9.44 -14.67 10.56
N PRO A 378 8.37 -14.01 10.11
CA PRO A 378 8.06 -12.65 10.50
C PRO A 378 7.41 -12.60 11.88
N ARG A 379 7.58 -11.46 12.56
CA ARG A 379 6.77 -11.05 13.71
C ARG A 379 5.80 -9.98 13.25
N ILE A 380 4.53 -10.10 13.63
CA ILE A 380 3.53 -9.08 13.30
C ILE A 380 3.37 -8.15 14.51
N HIS A 381 3.70 -6.89 14.34
CA HIS A 381 3.55 -5.85 15.35
C HIS A 381 2.21 -5.14 15.16
N VAL A 382 1.56 -4.81 16.28
CA VAL A 382 0.33 -4.02 16.31
C VAL A 382 0.66 -2.65 16.89
N PHE A 383 0.27 -1.61 16.17
CA PHE A 383 0.41 -0.20 16.53
C PHE A 383 -0.97 0.48 16.52
N ARG A 384 -1.04 1.65 17.14
CA ARG A 384 -2.12 2.63 16.96
C ARG A 384 -1.50 4.01 16.83
N VAL A 385 -2.21 4.94 16.18
CA VAL A 385 -1.94 6.36 16.37
C VAL A 385 -2.41 6.74 17.77
N ARG A 386 -1.61 7.50 18.53
CA ARG A 386 -1.98 8.05 19.83
C ARG A 386 -3.21 8.93 19.67
N ASP A 387 -4.28 8.67 20.39
CA ASP A 387 -5.40 9.61 20.46
C ASP A 387 -4.91 10.92 21.06
N VAL A 388 -5.22 12.05 20.41
CA VAL A 388 -5.15 13.33 21.14
C VAL A 388 -6.38 13.34 22.01
N ALA A 389 -6.20 13.37 23.34
CA ALA A 389 -7.31 13.70 24.22
C ALA A 389 -7.86 15.06 23.78
N THR A 390 -9.12 15.09 23.34
CA THR A 390 -9.81 16.34 23.05
C THR A 390 -9.80 17.19 24.32
N PRO A 391 -9.29 18.44 24.29
CA PRO A 391 -9.19 19.29 25.48
C PRO A 391 -10.53 19.55 26.18
#